data_AF-U2T8L1-F1
#
_entry.id   AF-U2T8L1-F1
#
_cell.length_a   1.000
_cell.length_b   1.000
_cell.length_c   1.000
_cell.angle_alpha   90.00
_cell.angle_beta   90.00
_cell.angle_gamma   90.00
#
_symmetry.space_group_name_H-M   'P 1'
#
loop_
_entity.id
_entity.type
_entity.pdbx_description
1 polymer ?
#
loop_
_entity_poly.entity_id
_entity_poly.type
_entity_poly.pdbx_seq_one_letter_code
_entity_poly.pdbx_strand_id
1 'polypeptide(L)'
;MKGAEFDDVIVLIGRGWASYDFARMISGYARESEREPKELRSFERSRNLFYVAASRAKHNLALLFVQELDDDALAVLTGWVGPENVVSIEFADEKNPKTEVSATPTFS
;
A
#
# COMPACT_ATOMS: atom_id res chain seq x y z
N MET A 1 -2.95 -22.86 5.32
CA MET A 1 -1.87 -23.18 4.36
C MET A 1 -0.55 -22.54 4.84
N LYS A 2 0.32 -23.29 5.54
CA LYS A 2 1.67 -22.83 5.91
C LYS A 2 2.64 -23.25 4.79
N GLY A 3 3.39 -22.32 4.22
CA GLY A 3 4.46 -22.60 3.25
C GLY A 3 4.12 -22.48 1.75
N ALA A 4 2.91 -22.04 1.39
CA ALA A 4 2.59 -21.75 -0.02
C ALA A 4 3.16 -20.38 -0.41
N GLU A 5 4.00 -20.37 -1.44
CA GLU A 5 4.54 -19.20 -2.12
C GLU A 5 3.99 -19.18 -3.56
N PHE A 6 3.77 -17.98 -4.09
CA PHE A 6 3.18 -17.76 -5.41
C PHE A 6 4.10 -16.88 -6.24
N ASP A 7 4.05 -17.04 -7.56
CA ASP A 7 4.87 -16.25 -8.49
C ASP A 7 4.43 -14.78 -8.48
N ASP A 8 3.11 -14.56 -8.51
CA ASP A 8 2.47 -13.25 -8.46
C ASP A 8 1.56 -13.13 -7.23
N VAL A 9 1.74 -12.08 -6.44
CA VAL A 9 0.92 -11.81 -5.25
C VAL A 9 0.46 -10.36 -5.26
N ILE A 10 -0.85 -10.17 -5.05
CA ILE A 10 -1.43 -8.86 -4.80
C ILE A 10 -1.91 -8.83 -3.35
N VAL A 11 -1.39 -7.88 -2.56
CA VAL A 11 -1.83 -7.63 -1.19
C VAL A 11 -2.79 -6.45 -1.20
N LEU A 12 -4.06 -6.72 -0.92
CA LEU A 12 -5.09 -5.69 -0.81
C LEU A 12 -5.13 -5.15 0.63
N ILE A 13 -4.92 -3.83 0.76
CA ILE A 13 -4.85 -3.12 2.04
C ILE A 13 -6.00 -2.11 2.09
N GLY A 14 -6.99 -2.39 2.91
CA GLY A 14 -8.16 -1.53 3.08
C GLY A 14 -8.58 -1.33 4.54
N ARG A 15 -9.58 -0.47 4.74
CA ARG A 15 -10.23 -0.27 6.05
C ARG A 15 -11.09 -1.49 6.39
N GLY A 16 -11.04 -1.97 7.63
CA GLY A 16 -11.89 -3.08 8.11
C GLY A 16 -11.19 -4.13 8.97
N TRP A 17 -9.86 -4.11 9.07
CA TRP A 17 -9.10 -5.00 9.95
C TRP A 17 -8.85 -4.31 11.30
N ALA A 18 -9.73 -4.52 12.27
CA ALA A 18 -9.74 -3.80 13.55
C ALA A 18 -8.46 -3.91 14.41
N SER A 19 -7.50 -4.77 14.05
CA SER A 19 -6.26 -5.00 14.81
C SER A 19 -4.98 -4.59 14.08
N TYR A 20 -5.07 -4.09 12.85
CA TYR A 20 -3.92 -3.83 11.99
C TYR A 20 -4.08 -2.51 11.25
N ASP A 21 -3.13 -1.60 11.46
CA ASP A 21 -3.10 -0.30 10.80
C ASP A 21 -1.82 -0.21 9.97
N PHE A 22 -1.91 -0.68 8.72
CA PHE A 22 -0.77 -0.68 7.81
C PHE A 22 -0.36 0.73 7.39
N ALA A 23 -1.30 1.67 7.24
CA ALA A 23 -0.98 3.05 6.88
C ALA A 23 -0.14 3.72 7.96
N ARG A 24 -0.59 3.64 9.22
CA ARG A 24 0.17 4.16 10.37
C ARG A 24 1.50 3.43 10.58
N MET A 25 1.53 2.13 10.28
CA MET A 25 2.75 1.33 10.32
C MET A 25 3.78 1.87 9.32
N ILE A 26 3.39 2.02 8.05
CA ILE A 26 4.24 2.51 6.96
C ILE A 26 4.69 3.95 7.23
N SER A 27 3.76 4.86 7.54
CA SER A 27 4.04 6.28 7.82
C SER A 27 5.11 6.45 8.90
N GLY A 28 5.01 5.70 9.99
CA GLY A 28 5.98 5.76 11.08
C GLY A 28 7.16 4.79 10.96
N TYR A 29 7.38 4.15 9.80
CA TYR A 29 8.47 3.19 9.65
C TYR A 29 9.85 3.85 9.84
N ALA A 30 10.04 5.07 9.33
CA ALA A 30 11.27 5.83 9.50
C ALA A 30 11.53 6.29 10.96
N ARG A 31 10.47 6.35 11.79
CA ARG A 31 10.50 6.85 13.18
C ARG A 31 10.31 5.71 14.20
N GLU A 32 10.64 4.47 13.85
CA GLU A 32 10.41 3.30 14.71
C GLU A 32 11.06 3.45 16.09
N SER A 33 12.26 4.02 16.16
CA SER A 33 13.06 4.16 17.39
C SER A 33 12.52 5.17 18.41
N GLU A 34 11.53 5.98 18.05
CA GLU A 34 11.00 7.07 18.88
C GLU A 34 9.64 6.73 19.52
N ARG A 35 9.14 5.50 19.34
CA ARG A 35 7.78 5.11 19.76
C ARG A 35 7.65 4.69 21.22
N GLU A 36 6.52 5.08 21.81
CA GLU A 36 6.07 4.59 23.11
C GLU A 36 5.82 3.06 23.09
N PRO A 37 6.06 2.33 24.21
CA PRO A 37 6.00 0.87 24.25
C PRO A 37 4.67 0.25 23.80
N LYS A 38 3.54 0.98 23.96
CA LYS A 38 2.21 0.51 23.53
C LYS A 38 2.03 0.60 22.01
N GLU A 39 2.58 1.63 21.38
CA GLU A 39 2.52 1.83 19.93
C GLU A 39 3.47 0.88 19.21
N LEU A 40 4.63 0.60 19.82
CA LEU A 40 5.60 -0.35 19.30
C LEU A 40 4.99 -1.75 19.11
N ARG A 41 4.21 -2.27 20.07
CA ARG A 41 3.57 -3.59 19.94
C ARG A 41 2.56 -3.67 18.78
N SER A 42 1.80 -2.59 18.55
CA SER A 42 0.84 -2.54 17.44
C SER A 42 1.57 -2.46 16.09
N PHE A 43 2.64 -1.67 16.05
CA PHE A 43 3.53 -1.56 14.91
C PHE A 43 4.18 -2.91 14.57
N GLU A 44 4.81 -3.58 15.53
CA GLU A 44 5.46 -4.88 15.34
C GLU A 44 4.49 -5.92 14.81
N ARG A 45 3.27 -5.97 15.35
CA ARG A 45 2.23 -6.90 14.89
C ARG A 45 1.87 -6.64 13.42
N SER A 46 1.69 -5.37 13.05
CA SER A 46 1.36 -4.97 11.68
C SER A 46 2.52 -5.22 10.73
N ARG A 47 3.75 -4.91 11.14
CA ARG A 47 4.98 -5.21 10.40
C ARG A 47 5.15 -6.71 10.15
N ASN A 48 4.95 -7.54 11.18
CA ASN A 48 5.10 -8.99 11.04
C ASN A 48 4.08 -9.57 10.06
N LEU A 49 2.83 -9.11 10.11
CA LEU A 49 1.82 -9.57 9.15
C LEU A 49 2.12 -9.07 7.73
N PHE A 50 2.56 -7.82 7.59
CA PHE A 50 2.99 -7.25 6.31
C PHE A 50 4.14 -8.07 5.71
N TYR A 51 5.15 -8.38 6.52
CA TYR A 51 6.28 -9.21 6.11
C TYR A 51 5.83 -10.60 5.67
N VAL A 52 4.96 -11.26 6.43
CA VAL A 52 4.43 -12.60 6.05
C VAL A 52 3.65 -12.57 4.75
N ALA A 53 2.91 -11.49 4.47
CA ALA A 53 2.16 -11.34 3.22
C ALA A 53 3.09 -11.07 2.04
N ALA A 54 4.01 -10.11 2.19
CA ALA A 54 5.00 -9.75 1.18
C ALA A 54 5.93 -10.91 0.84
N SER A 55 6.34 -11.70 1.84
CA SER A 55 7.24 -12.85 1.65
C SER A 55 6.60 -14.04 0.95
N ARG A 56 5.31 -14.00 0.59
CA ARG A 56 4.68 -15.05 -0.23
C ARG A 56 4.92 -14.85 -1.71
N ALA A 57 5.34 -13.67 -2.13
CA ALA A 57 5.68 -13.38 -3.52
C ALA A 57 7.09 -13.88 -3.84
N LYS A 58 7.22 -14.69 -4.89
CA LYS A 58 8.53 -15.13 -5.40
C LYS A 58 9.12 -14.14 -6.39
N HIS A 59 8.28 -13.58 -7.27
CA HIS A 59 8.72 -12.75 -8.39
C HIS A 59 8.05 -11.38 -8.36
N ASN A 60 6.72 -11.33 -8.36
CA ASN A 60 5.99 -10.07 -8.47
C ASN A 60 5.09 -9.85 -7.25
N LEU A 61 5.31 -8.72 -6.56
CA LEU A 61 4.49 -8.27 -5.45
C LEU A 61 3.85 -6.94 -5.82
N ALA A 62 2.52 -6.87 -5.77
CA ALA A 62 1.78 -5.62 -5.86
C ALA A 62 1.08 -5.33 -4.53
N LEU A 63 1.19 -4.10 -4.05
CA LEU A 63 0.49 -3.62 -2.87
C LEU A 63 -0.61 -2.65 -3.33
N LEU A 64 -1.86 -3.04 -3.14
CA LEU A 64 -3.01 -2.22 -3.52
C LEU A 64 -3.64 -1.62 -2.28
N PHE A 65 -3.53 -0.31 -2.13
CA PHE A 65 -4.14 0.44 -1.04
C PHE A 65 -5.49 1.01 -1.50
N VAL A 66 -6.58 0.58 -0.86
CA VAL A 66 -7.95 1.09 -1.09
C VAL A 66 -8.39 2.08 -0.01
N GLN A 67 -7.43 2.59 0.75
CA GLN A 67 -7.62 3.62 1.77
C GLN A 67 -6.66 4.77 1.50
N GLU A 68 -7.03 5.95 1.96
CA GLU A 68 -6.16 7.12 1.91
C GLU A 68 -4.86 6.86 2.70
N LEU A 69 -3.72 7.18 2.07
CA LEU A 69 -2.40 7.16 2.67
C LEU A 69 -1.94 8.61 2.85
N ASP A 70 -1.30 8.90 3.98
CA ASP A 70 -0.65 10.18 4.20
C ASP A 70 0.66 10.31 3.41
N ASP A 71 1.14 11.55 3.26
CA ASP A 71 2.36 11.87 2.51
C ASP A 71 3.60 11.18 3.08
N ASP A 72 3.67 11.02 4.40
CA ASP A 72 4.77 10.31 5.08
C ASP A 72 4.77 8.83 4.67
N ALA A 73 3.61 8.17 4.62
CA ALA A 73 3.46 6.80 4.17
C ALA A 73 3.82 6.66 2.69
N LEU A 74 3.39 7.61 1.85
CA LEU A 74 3.71 7.60 0.43
C LEU A 74 5.22 7.79 0.20
N ALA A 75 5.87 8.66 0.97
CA ALA A 75 7.32 8.87 0.90
C ALA A 75 8.09 7.60 1.30
N VAL A 76 7.65 6.90 2.36
CA VAL A 76 8.24 5.62 2.77
C VAL A 76 8.06 4.54 1.70
N LEU A 77 6.85 4.40 1.13
CA LEU A 77 6.59 3.43 0.06
C LEU A 77 7.42 3.73 -1.18
N THR A 78 7.47 4.99 -1.59
CA THR A 78 8.29 5.46 -2.72
C THR A 78 9.76 5.14 -2.47
N GLY A 79 10.25 5.26 -1.24
CA GLY A 79 11.61 4.85 -0.88
C GLY A 79 11.85 3.34 -0.94
N TRP A 80 10.83 2.51 -0.72
CA TRP A 80 10.94 1.05 -0.78
C TRP A 80 10.89 0.50 -2.21
N VAL A 81 9.90 0.96 -2.98
CA VAL A 81 9.63 0.40 -4.32
C VAL A 81 10.25 1.23 -5.44
N GLY A 82 10.70 2.45 -5.17
CA GLY A 82 11.10 3.41 -6.20
C GLY A 82 9.90 4.13 -6.81
N PRO A 83 10.04 5.40 -7.22
CA PRO A 83 8.95 6.21 -7.75
C PRO A 83 8.32 5.64 -9.03
N GLU A 84 9.07 4.88 -9.83
CA GLU A 84 8.59 4.23 -11.04
C GLU A 84 7.59 3.10 -10.79
N ASN A 85 7.56 2.56 -9.57
CA ASN A 85 6.68 1.45 -9.16
C ASN A 85 5.48 1.93 -8.34
N VAL A 86 5.27 3.24 -8.23
CA VAL A 86 4.10 3.84 -7.57
C VAL A 86 3.12 4.30 -8.64
N VAL A 87 1.96 3.64 -8.70
CA VAL A 87 0.91 3.95 -9.68
C VAL A 87 -0.34 4.43 -8.95
N SER A 88 -0.79 5.63 -9.28
CA SER A 88 -2.10 6.13 -8.85
C SER A 88 -3.19 5.45 -9.66
N ILE A 89 -4.17 4.86 -8.98
CA ILE A 89 -5.33 4.24 -9.60
C ILE A 89 -6.54 5.14 -9.31
N GLU A 90 -7.12 5.70 -10.37
CA GLU A 90 -8.40 6.39 -10.26
C GLU A 90 -9.54 5.36 -10.31
N PHE A 91 -10.40 5.37 -9.30
CA PHE A 91 -11.63 4.61 -9.34
C PHE A 91 -12.64 5.42 -10.15
N ALA A 92 -12.96 4.96 -11.36
CA ALA A 92 -14.10 5.48 -12.09
C ALA A 92 -15.37 5.06 -11.32
N ASP A 93 -16.00 6.02 -10.65
CA ASP A 93 -17.34 5.80 -10.08
C ASP A 93 -18.30 5.49 -11.23
N GLU A 94 -18.65 4.22 -11.41
CA GLU A 94 -19.64 3.76 -12.40
C GLU A 94 -21.04 4.36 -12.16
N LYS A 95 -21.20 5.19 -11.12
CA LYS A 95 -22.40 5.98 -10.84
C LYS A 95 -22.42 7.39 -11.44
N ASN A 96 -21.46 7.81 -12.26
CA ASN A 96 -21.61 9.03 -13.04
C ASN A 96 -20.92 8.96 -14.43
N PRO A 97 -21.64 8.64 -15.52
CA PRO A 97 -21.06 8.55 -16.87
C PRO A 97 -20.81 9.93 -17.51
N LYS A 98 -20.24 10.88 -16.76
CA LYS A 98 -19.77 12.17 -17.30
C LYS A 98 -18.45 12.55 -16.68
N THR A 99 -17.39 12.02 -17.25
CA THR A 99 -16.16 12.80 -17.40
C THR A 99 -15.76 12.63 -18.85
N GLU A 100 -16.12 13.64 -19.64
CA GLU A 100 -15.69 13.80 -21.01
C GLU A 100 -14.17 13.72 -21.06
N VAL A 101 -13.65 12.71 -21.76
CA VAL A 101 -12.26 12.70 -22.20
C VAL A 101 -12.16 13.82 -23.25
N SER A 102 -11.70 14.99 -22.84
CA SER A 102 -11.23 16.05 -23.74
C SER A 102 -9.96 15.56 -24.43
N ALA A 103 -10.14 14.78 -25.49
CA ALA A 103 -9.08 14.43 -26.40
C ALA A 103 -8.89 15.58 -27.39
N THR A 104 -7.81 16.35 -27.20
CA THR A 104 -7.17 17.04 -28.32
C THR A 104 -5.67 16.79 -28.26
N PRO A 105 -5.14 15.79 -28.98
CA PRO A 105 -3.76 15.84 -29.43
C PRO A 105 -3.75 16.57 -30.78
N THR A 106 -3.37 17.84 -30.77
CA THR A 106 -2.92 18.53 -31.98
C THR A 106 -1.54 18.00 -32.34
N PHE A 107 -1.45 17.21 -33.40
CA PHE A 107 -0.19 16.95 -34.09
C PHE A 107 -0.03 17.97 -35.22
N SER A 108 1.10 18.67 -35.24
CA SER A 108 1.63 19.39 -36.42
C SER A 108 2.82 18.62 -36.96
#